data_AF-A0A660ZQW3-F1
#
_entry.id   AF-A0A660ZQW3-F1
#
_cell.length_a   1.000
_cell.length_b   1.000
_cell.length_c   1.000
_cell.angle_alpha   90.00
_cell.angle_beta   90.00
_cell.angle_gamma   90.00
#
_symmetry.space_group_name_H-M   'P 1'
#
loop_
_entity.id
_entity.type
_entity.pdbx_description
1 polymer ?
#
loop_
_entity_poly.entity_id
_entity_poly.type
_entity_poly.pdbx_seq_one_letter_code
_entity_poly.pdbx_strand_id
1 'polypeptide(L)'
;MTEIRSGLVVQHGATRNLVLPDGTDPGQGDQHYSCVLRGKLRQGRRERVRPVVIGDRVRFTVIAGSERQGAIEEILPRRNAISRPQPSGGQHRKLEQAVVANL
;
A
#
# COMPACT_ATOMS: atom_id res chain seq x y z
N MET A 1 14.70 -7.89 16.81
CA MET A 1 15.23 -7.46 15.49
C MET A 1 14.05 -7.42 14.53
N THR A 2 13.77 -6.29 13.88
CA THR A 2 12.63 -6.13 12.97
C THR A 2 13.09 -6.43 11.55
N GLU A 3 12.51 -7.45 10.93
CA GLU A 3 12.89 -7.91 9.58
C GLU A 3 12.24 -7.01 8.51
N ILE A 4 13.02 -6.50 7.56
CA ILE A 4 12.49 -5.74 6.41
C ILE A 4 12.36 -6.68 5.21
N ARG A 5 11.19 -6.66 4.57
CA ARG A 5 10.86 -7.42 3.36
C ARG A 5 10.30 -6.50 2.28
N SER A 6 10.28 -7.01 1.05
CA SER A 6 9.63 -6.37 -0.09
C SER A 6 8.44 -7.22 -0.57
N GLY A 7 7.47 -6.59 -1.22
CA GLY A 7 6.30 -7.31 -1.72
C GLY A 7 5.34 -6.47 -2.55
N LEU A 8 4.25 -7.12 -2.98
CA LEU A 8 3.16 -6.56 -3.76
C LEU A 8 1.92 -6.35 -2.90
N VAL A 9 1.32 -5.17 -2.96
CA VAL A 9 -0.01 -4.93 -2.36
C VAL A 9 -1.07 -5.61 -3.24
N VAL A 10 -1.66 -6.69 -2.72
CA VAL A 10 -2.70 -7.46 -3.42
C VAL A 10 -4.11 -7.08 -2.98
N GLN A 11 -4.25 -6.49 -1.78
CA GLN A 11 -5.51 -5.96 -1.29
C GLN A 11 -5.30 -4.68 -0.50
N HIS A 12 -6.16 -3.70 -0.72
CA HIS A 12 -6.19 -2.44 0.01
C HIS A 12 -7.47 -2.34 0.85
N GLY A 13 -7.31 -2.03 2.14
CA GLY A 13 -8.42 -1.74 3.06
C GLY A 13 -8.20 -0.40 3.79
N ALA A 14 -9.20 0.03 4.56
CA ALA A 14 -9.17 1.31 5.27
C ALA A 14 -8.04 1.40 6.31
N THR A 15 -7.78 0.29 7.02
CA THR A 15 -6.80 0.23 8.11
C THR A 15 -5.61 -0.67 7.79
N ARG A 16 -5.82 -1.73 7.01
CA ARG A 16 -4.80 -2.73 6.67
C ARG A 16 -4.76 -2.99 5.17
N ASN A 17 -3.58 -3.37 4.70
CA ASN A 17 -3.31 -3.77 3.32
C ASN A 17 -2.72 -5.18 3.37
N LEU A 18 -3.11 -6.06 2.44
CA LEU A 18 -2.46 -7.36 2.29
C LEU A 18 -1.29 -7.22 1.34
N VAL A 19 -0.11 -7.64 1.81
CA VAL A 19 1.13 -7.65 1.04
C VAL A 19 1.54 -9.09 0.81
N LEU A 20 1.68 -9.47 -0.47
CA LEU A 20 2.32 -10.71 -0.88
C LEU A 20 3.83 -10.47 -0.92
N PRO A 21 4.64 -11.14 -0.08
CA PRO A 21 6.10 -11.00 -0.11
C PRO A 21 6.68 -11.42 -1.46
N ASP A 22 7.80 -10.82 -1.84
CA ASP A 22 8.55 -11.27 -3.00
C ASP A 22 9.11 -12.69 -2.76
N GLY A 23 9.21 -13.49 -3.84
CA GLY A 23 9.67 -14.87 -3.77
C GLY A 23 8.60 -15.88 -3.34
N THR A 24 7.38 -15.43 -3.06
CA THR A 24 6.24 -16.28 -2.71
C THR A 24 5.47 -16.71 -3.96
N ASP A 25 5.08 -17.98 -4.03
CA ASP A 25 4.17 -18.50 -5.05
C ASP A 25 2.73 -18.02 -4.76
N PRO A 26 2.10 -17.22 -5.65
CA PRO A 26 0.72 -16.76 -5.46
C PRO A 26 -0.32 -17.89 -5.44
N GLY A 27 0.02 -19.09 -5.95
CA GLY A 27 -0.83 -20.29 -5.91
C GLY A 27 -0.90 -20.96 -4.53
N GLN A 28 0.04 -20.66 -3.63
CA GLN A 28 0.00 -21.12 -2.25
C GLN A 28 -0.77 -20.11 -1.40
N GLY A 29 -2.08 -20.33 -1.32
CA GLY A 29 -2.97 -19.56 -0.48
C GLY A 29 -2.45 -19.53 0.95
N ASP A 30 -2.43 -18.34 1.53
CA ASP A 30 -1.97 -18.08 2.90
C ASP A 30 -0.45 -17.86 3.03
N GLN A 31 0.10 -16.83 2.37
CA GLN A 31 1.45 -16.29 2.66
C GLN A 31 1.48 -14.74 2.72
N HIS A 32 0.32 -14.11 2.91
CA HIS A 32 0.18 -12.66 2.93
C HIS A 32 0.48 -12.06 4.31
N TYR A 33 1.01 -10.84 4.31
CA TYR A 33 1.16 -10.02 5.50
C TYR A 33 0.07 -8.97 5.58
N SER A 34 -0.59 -8.89 6.74
CA SER A 34 -1.56 -7.87 7.07
C SER A 34 -0.85 -6.62 7.60
N CYS A 35 -0.64 -5.66 6.70
CA CYS A 35 0.22 -4.51 6.92
C CYS A 35 -0.56 -3.22 7.20
N VAL A 36 -0.19 -2.52 8.27
CA VAL A 36 -0.59 -1.13 8.50
C VAL A 36 0.31 -0.18 7.71
N LEU A 37 -0.17 1.04 7.46
CA LEU A 37 0.65 2.09 6.86
C LEU A 37 1.28 2.95 7.96
N ARG A 38 2.61 3.12 7.95
CA ARG A 38 3.27 4.05 8.89
C ARG A 38 2.74 5.47 8.72
N GLY A 39 2.52 6.17 9.84
CA GLY A 39 1.94 7.52 9.88
C GLY A 39 2.66 8.54 8.99
N LYS A 40 4.00 8.44 8.85
CA LYS A 40 4.82 9.28 7.97
C LYS A 40 4.35 9.25 6.50
N LEU A 41 3.83 8.12 6.03
CA LEU A 41 3.34 7.95 4.65
C LEU A 41 1.96 8.58 4.43
N ARG A 42 1.27 8.98 5.52
CA ARG A 42 0.00 9.72 5.47
C ARG A 42 0.19 11.24 5.42
N GLN A 43 1.42 11.73 5.64
CA GLN A 43 1.73 13.16 5.80
C GLN A 43 2.15 13.86 4.49
N GLY A 44 2.15 13.16 3.35
CA GLY A 44 2.36 13.78 2.04
C GLY A 44 1.26 14.78 1.69
N ARG A 45 1.57 15.80 0.86
CA ARG A 45 0.60 16.77 0.32
C ARG A 45 -0.69 16.02 -0.09
N ARG A 46 -1.84 16.54 0.34
CA ARG A 46 -3.22 16.03 0.11
C ARG A 46 -3.62 15.86 -1.37
N GLU A 47 -2.67 15.77 -2.29
CA GLU A 47 -2.88 15.56 -3.73
C GLU A 47 -3.42 14.16 -4.03
N ARG A 48 -3.23 13.19 -3.12
CA ARG A 48 -3.77 11.82 -3.26
C ARG A 48 -4.43 11.38 -1.97
N VAL A 49 -5.72 11.07 -2.04
CA VAL A 49 -6.50 10.63 -0.86
C VAL A 49 -6.18 9.22 -0.41
N ARG A 50 -5.51 8.42 -1.25
CA ARG A 50 -4.99 7.11 -0.90
C ARG A 50 -3.51 7.01 -1.25
N PRO A 51 -2.62 6.92 -0.25
CA PRO A 51 -1.18 6.82 -0.49
C PRO A 51 -0.81 5.46 -1.09
N VAL A 52 -1.40 4.37 -0.58
CA VAL A 52 -1.21 2.98 -1.09
C VAL A 52 -2.45 2.53 -1.86
N VAL A 53 -2.23 1.80 -2.94
CA VAL A 53 -3.26 1.13 -3.75
C VAL A 53 -2.82 -0.29 -4.13
N ILE A 54 -3.76 -1.09 -4.64
CA ILE A 54 -3.48 -2.41 -5.20
C ILE A 54 -2.46 -2.26 -6.34
N GLY A 55 -1.50 -3.19 -6.40
CA GLY A 55 -0.42 -3.21 -7.39
C GLY A 55 0.81 -2.38 -7.00
N ASP A 56 0.78 -1.64 -5.88
CA ASP A 56 1.97 -1.00 -5.35
C ASP A 56 3.02 -2.04 -4.92
N ARG A 57 4.27 -1.79 -5.30
CA ARG A 57 5.42 -2.48 -4.72
C ARG A 57 5.86 -1.71 -3.48
N VAL A 58 6.13 -2.43 -2.39
CA VAL A 58 6.40 -1.82 -1.09
C VAL A 58 7.58 -2.48 -0.39
N ARG A 59 8.24 -1.72 0.48
CA ARG A 59 9.06 -2.27 1.56
C ARG A 59 8.27 -2.21 2.86
N PHE A 60 8.28 -3.29 3.62
CA PHE A 60 7.54 -3.38 4.87
C PHE A 60 8.37 -4.10 5.94
N THR A 61 8.16 -3.71 7.19
CA THR A 61 8.75 -4.35 8.35
C THR A 61 7.81 -5.41 8.89
N VAL A 62 8.30 -6.61 9.20
CA VAL A 62 7.55 -7.66 9.91
C VAL A 62 7.53 -7.35 11.40
N ILE A 63 6.34 -7.36 12.01
CA ILE A 63 6.17 -7.11 13.46
C ILE A 63 6.49 -8.41 14.22
N ALA A 64 7.54 -8.37 15.04
CA ALA A 64 7.95 -9.51 15.85
C ALA A 64 6.86 -9.90 16.87
N GLY A 65 6.66 -11.21 17.07
CA GLY A 65 5.66 -11.73 18.01
C GLY A 65 4.20 -11.62 17.54
N SER A 66 3.96 -11.21 16.28
CA SER A 66 2.63 -11.23 15.66
C SER A 66 2.69 -12.07 14.39
N GLU A 67 1.80 -13.06 14.28
CA GLU A 67 1.69 -13.84 13.04
C GLU A 67 1.27 -12.94 11.88
N ARG A 68 2.16 -12.81 10.90
CA ARG A 68 1.90 -12.18 9.59
C ARG A 68 1.37 -10.75 9.68
N GLN A 69 1.83 -10.00 10.66
CA GLN A 69 1.57 -8.56 10.73
C GLN A 69 2.81 -7.77 10.30
N GLY A 70 2.58 -6.64 9.66
CA GLY A 70 3.65 -5.77 9.19
C GLY A 70 3.30 -4.30 9.19
N ALA A 71 4.29 -3.47 8.89
CA ALA A 71 4.11 -2.04 8.65
C ALA A 71 4.80 -1.65 7.34
N ILE A 72 4.04 -1.07 6.41
CA ILE A 72 4.60 -0.52 5.17
C ILE A 72 5.45 0.70 5.54
N GLU A 73 6.73 0.65 5.19
CA GLU A 73 7.74 1.68 5.45
C GLU A 73 7.91 2.63 4.27
N GLU A 74 7.76 2.09 3.07
CA GLU A 74 8.03 2.78 1.80
C GLU A 74 7.15 2.19 0.68
N ILE A 75 6.66 3.06 -0.20
CA ILE A 75 5.99 2.70 -1.45
C ILE A 75 7.00 2.96 -2.57
N LEU A 76 7.35 1.94 -3.32
CA LEU A 76 8.32 2.05 -4.41
C LEU A 76 7.71 2.82 -5.60
N PRO A 77 8.54 3.42 -6.48
CA PRO A 77 8.05 4.18 -7.63
C PRO A 77 7.08 3.38 -8.51
N ARG A 78 5.99 4.02 -8.92
CA ARG A 78 4.98 3.43 -9.82
C ARG A 78 5.41 3.61 -11.28
N ARG A 79 5.30 2.55 -12.07
CA ARG A 79 5.42 2.60 -13.54
C ARG A 79 4.22 3.31 -14.17
N ASN A 80 3.02 3.01 -13.68
CA ASN A 80 1.76 3.60 -14.13
C ASN A 80 0.74 3.62 -12.99
N ALA A 81 -0.36 4.34 -13.18
CA ALA A 81 -1.49 4.34 -12.25
C ALA A 81 -2.80 4.62 -12.99
N ILE A 82 -3.87 3.97 -12.55
CA ILE A 82 -5.24 4.32 -12.92
C ILE A 82 -5.79 5.22 -11.80
N SER A 83 -6.22 6.43 -12.15
CA SER A 83 -6.83 7.38 -11.22
C SER A 83 -8.27 7.68 -11.59
N ARG A 84 -9.03 8.18 -10.61
CA ARG A 84 -10.34 8.77 -10.83
C ARG A 84 -10.37 10.18 -10.25
N PRO A 85 -11.13 11.10 -10.87
CA PRO A 85 -11.41 12.40 -10.27
C PRO A 85 -12.11 12.20 -8.92
N GLN A 86 -11.64 12.92 -7.91
CA GLN A 86 -12.32 12.96 -6.63
C GLN A 86 -13.26 14.16 -6.59
N PRO A 87 -14.54 13.99 -6.20
CA PRO A 87 -15.44 15.12 -6.01
C PRO A 87 -14.85 16.03 -4.93
N SER A 88 -14.48 17.24 -5.32
CA SER A 88 -14.04 18.26 -4.38
C SER A 88 -15.29 18.86 -3.75
N GLY A 89 -15.47 18.71 -2.44
CA GLY A 89 -16.60 19.28 -1.69
C GLY A 89 -16.56 20.81 -1.59
N GLY A 90 -16.64 21.51 -2.73
CA GLY A 90 -16.72 22.97 -2.83
C GLY A 90 -15.38 23.72 -3.00
N GLN A 91 -14.23 23.05 -2.94
CA GLN A 91 -12.93 23.69 -3.24
C GLN A 91 -12.48 23.37 -4.67
N HIS A 92 -12.11 24.37 -5.47
CA HIS A 92 -11.69 24.26 -6.89
C HIS A 92 -10.41 23.45 -7.18
N ARG A 93 -9.99 22.54 -6.30
CA ARG A 93 -8.82 21.69 -6.54
C ARG A 93 -9.28 20.31 -7.00
N LYS A 94 -9.12 20.02 -8.30
CA LYS A 94 -9.24 18.67 -8.85
C LYS A 94 -8.19 17.78 -8.17
N LEU A 95 -8.64 16.92 -7.26
CA LEU A 95 -7.80 15.90 -6.66
C LEU A 95 -7.96 14.62 -7.47
N GLU A 96 -6.83 14.02 -7.85
CA GLU A 96 -6.81 12.72 -8.52
C GLU A 96 -6.58 11.64 -7.47
N GLN A 97 -7.51 10.68 -7.42
CA GLN A 97 -7.38 9.54 -6.52
C GLN A 97 -6.93 8.32 -7.33
N ALA A 98 -5.68 7.90 -7.12
CA ALA A 98 -5.21 6.60 -7.60
C ALA A 98 -6.08 5.48 -7.04
N VAL A 99 -6.43 4.52 -7.89
CA VAL A 99 -7.26 3.35 -7.55
C VAL A 99 -6.45 2.07 -7.61
N VAL A 100 -5.59 1.93 -8.63
CA VAL A 100 -4.67 0.80 -8.86
C VAL A 100 -3.36 1.32 -9.49
N ALA A 101 -2.25 0.63 -9.27
CA ALA A 101 -0.94 0.95 -9.84
C ALA A 101 -0.27 -0.28 -10.48
N ASN A 102 0.68 -0.05 -11.38
CA ASN A 102 1.55 -1.07 -11.98
C ASN A 102 0.85 -2.25 -12.67
N LEU A 103 -0.30 -2.01 -13.29
CA LEU A 103 -0.95 -2.95 -14.20
C LEU A 103 -0.15 -3.08 -15.51
#